data_AF-A0A7J6UTT4-F1
#
_entry.id   AF-A0A7J6UTT4-F1
#
_cell.length_a   1.000
_cell.length_b   1.000
_cell.length_c   1.000
_cell.angle_alpha   90.00
_cell.angle_beta   90.00
_cell.angle_gamma   90.00
#
_symmetry.space_group_name_H-M   'P 1'
#
loop_
_entity.id
_entity.type
_entity.pdbx_description
1 polymer ?
#
loop_
_entity_poly.entity_id
_entity_poly.type
_entity_poly.pdbx_seq_one_letter_code
_entity_poly.pdbx_strand_id
1 'polypeptide(L)'
;METTEFTRFEDRVLETVKLCQERKDSPLTWGMEVCKCLREAELGMPSPELGQVLISNLCFNNNNPYFWKFIEQAISSGLLSSLQVLALLSS
;
A
#
# COMPACT_ATOMS: atom_id res chain seq x y z
N MET A 1 8.36 0.26 21.40
CA MET A 1 7.02 0.90 21.27
C MET A 1 6.70 1.17 19.81
N GLU A 2 7.66 1.61 18.99
CA GLU A 2 7.50 1.82 17.53
C GLU A 2 7.13 0.56 16.73
N THR A 3 7.65 -0.61 17.11
CA THR A 3 7.38 -1.87 16.40
C THR A 3 5.91 -2.29 16.44
N THR A 4 5.21 -2.00 17.54
CA THR A 4 3.79 -2.35 17.71
C THR A 4 2.88 -1.48 16.85
N GLU A 5 3.19 -0.19 16.72
CA GLU A 5 2.44 0.74 15.88
C GLU A 5 2.62 0.44 14.39
N PHE A 6 3.83 0.05 13.96
CA PHE A 6 4.08 -0.37 12.59
C PHE A 6 3.29 -1.63 12.21
N THR A 7 3.28 -2.66 13.08
CA THR A 7 2.48 -3.87 12.86
C THR A 7 0.99 -3.54 12.77
N ARG A 8 0.49 -2.63 13.60
CA ARG A 8 -0.92 -2.20 13.55
C ARG A 8 -1.25 -1.45 12.26
N PHE A 9 -0.34 -0.62 11.76
CA PHE A 9 -0.51 0.04 10.46
C PHE A 9 -0.52 -0.98 9.30
N GLU A 10 0.43 -1.90 9.31
CA GLU A 10 0.53 -2.98 8.32
C GLU A 10 -0.75 -3.81 8.26
N ASP A 11 -1.23 -4.32 9.40
CA ASP A 11 -2.45 -5.12 9.50
C ASP A 11 -3.65 -4.38 8.88
N ARG A 12 -3.78 -3.09 9.17
CA ARG A 12 -4.88 -2.25 8.66
C ARG A 12 -4.80 -2.02 7.16
N VAL A 13 -3.60 -1.80 6.62
CA VAL A 13 -3.39 -1.65 5.17
C VAL A 13 -3.73 -2.96 4.46
N LEU A 14 -3.26 -4.09 4.99
CA LEU A 14 -3.52 -5.42 4.40
C LEU A 14 -5.01 -5.78 4.44
N GLU A 15 -5.69 -5.51 5.55
CA GLU A 15 -7.15 -5.68 5.65
C GLU A 15 -7.89 -4.80 4.65
N THR A 16 -7.50 -3.53 4.54
CA THR A 16 -8.11 -2.57 3.61
C THR A 16 -7.96 -3.04 2.16
N VAL A 17 -6.76 -3.44 1.78
CA VAL A 17 -6.44 -4.00 0.46
C VAL A 17 -7.30 -5.23 0.16
N LYS A 18 -7.39 -6.16 1.11
CA LYS A 18 -8.20 -7.37 0.98
C LYS A 18 -9.68 -7.04 0.77
N LEU A 19 -10.24 -6.12 1.56
CA LEU A 19 -11.63 -5.68 1.41
C LEU A 19 -11.88 -5.01 0.06
N CYS A 20 -10.94 -4.21 -0.45
CA CYS A 20 -11.08 -3.59 -1.76
C CYS A 20 -11.02 -4.64 -2.89
N GLN A 21 -10.22 -5.69 -2.72
CA GLN A 21 -10.15 -6.82 -3.65
C GLN A 21 -11.44 -7.63 -3.68
N GLU A 22 -11.98 -7.99 -2.52
CA GLU A 22 -13.25 -8.71 -2.40
C GLU A 22 -14.42 -7.93 -3.02
N ARG A 23 -14.44 -6.60 -2.82
CA ARG A 23 -15.43 -5.70 -3.41
C ARG A 23 -15.22 -5.43 -4.90
N LYS A 24 -14.09 -5.85 -5.48
CA LYS A 24 -13.67 -5.54 -6.86
C LYS A 24 -13.63 -4.02 -7.12
N ASP A 25 -13.25 -3.27 -6.10
CA ASP A 25 -13.15 -1.81 -6.14
C ASP A 25 -12.06 -1.37 -7.11
N SER A 26 -12.23 -0.22 -7.78
CA SER A 26 -11.25 0.33 -8.74
C SER A 26 -9.89 0.65 -8.09
N PRO A 27 -8.77 0.65 -8.82
CA PRO A 27 -7.45 1.03 -8.28
C PRO A 27 -7.43 2.42 -7.60
N LEU A 28 -8.24 3.37 -8.11
CA LEU A 28 -8.39 4.68 -7.48
C LEU A 28 -9.07 4.58 -6.11
N THR A 29 -10.12 3.77 -6.00
CA THR A 29 -10.81 3.50 -4.74
C THR A 29 -9.86 2.88 -3.72
N TRP A 30 -9.03 1.93 -4.14
CA TRP A 30 -8.00 1.35 -3.26
C TRP A 30 -7.05 2.43 -2.73
N GLY A 31 -6.58 3.32 -3.61
CA GLY A 31 -5.73 4.45 -3.22
C GLY A 31 -6.40 5.37 -2.20
N MET A 32 -7.69 5.66 -2.37
CA MET A 32 -8.46 6.47 -1.42
C MET A 32 -8.59 5.80 -0.04
N GLU A 33 -8.90 4.50 -0.01
CA GLU A 33 -9.04 3.74 1.24
C GLU A 33 -7.70 3.60 1.96
N VAL A 34 -6.63 3.24 1.25
CA VAL A 34 -5.27 3.16 1.82
C VAL A 34 -4.77 4.53 2.31
N CYS A 35 -5.14 5.61 1.63
CA CYS A 35 -4.83 6.96 2.09
C CYS A 35 -5.54 7.31 3.42
N LYS A 36 -6.67 6.68 3.75
CA LYS A 36 -7.27 6.81 5.10
C LYS A 36 -6.36 6.17 6.15
N CYS A 37 -5.80 4.99 5.87
CA CYS A 37 -4.84 4.33 6.77
C CYS A 37 -3.64 5.23 7.08
N LEU A 38 -3.08 5.89 6.06
CA LEU A 38 -1.96 6.84 6.23
C LEU A 38 -2.34 8.03 7.12
N ARG A 39 -3.50 8.66 6.86
CA ARG A 39 -3.96 9.80 7.67
C ARG A 39 -4.20 9.42 9.13
N GLU A 40 -4.77 8.25 9.37
CA GLU A 40 -5.03 7.76 10.73
C GLU A 40 -3.77 7.31 11.46
N ALA A 41 -2.70 6.99 10.73
CA ALA A 41 -1.37 6.73 11.28
C ALA A 41 -0.48 7.98 11.32
N GLU A 42 -1.02 9.16 10.94
CA GLU A 42 -0.29 10.43 10.86
C GLU A 42 0.98 10.37 9.97
N LEU A 43 0.99 9.48 8.98
CA LEU A 43 2.10 9.30 8.05
C LEU A 43 1.98 10.24 6.85
N GLY A 44 3.13 10.77 6.42
CA GLY A 44 3.24 11.63 5.24
C GLY A 44 3.09 10.89 3.91
N MET A 45 3.00 11.64 2.82
CA MET A 45 2.96 11.12 1.45
C MET A 45 4.03 11.79 0.60
N PRO A 46 4.82 11.04 -0.19
CA PRO A 46 4.81 9.58 -0.32
C PRO A 46 5.30 8.88 0.96
N SER A 47 4.67 7.75 1.33
CA SER A 47 5.01 7.02 2.56
C SER A 47 5.94 5.84 2.29
N PRO A 48 7.14 5.83 2.91
CA PRO A 48 8.03 4.69 2.82
C PRO A 48 7.46 3.41 3.44
N GLU A 49 6.76 3.55 4.56
CA GLU A 49 6.12 2.46 5.32
C GLU A 49 5.07 1.77 4.46
N LEU A 50 4.25 2.55 3.76
CA LEU A 50 3.27 2.00 2.83
C LEU A 50 3.92 1.23 1.68
N GLY A 51 5.02 1.76 1.13
CA GLY A 51 5.79 1.07 0.10
C GLY A 51 6.28 -0.29 0.57
N GLN A 52 6.82 -0.37 1.79
CA GLN A 52 7.28 -1.63 2.38
C GLN A 52 6.15 -2.66 2.48
N VAL A 53 4.99 -2.26 3.03
CA VAL A 53 3.84 -3.15 3.22
C VAL A 53 3.29 -3.65 1.89
N LEU A 54 3.06 -2.75 0.93
CA LEU A 54 2.43 -3.11 -0.35
C LEU A 54 3.35 -3.99 -1.22
N ILE A 55 4.64 -3.67 -1.29
CA ILE A 55 5.60 -4.47 -2.08
C ILE A 55 5.86 -5.83 -1.41
N SER A 56 5.94 -5.89 -0.07
CA SER A 56 6.03 -7.18 0.63
C SER A 56 4.80 -8.05 0.34
N ASN A 57 3.59 -7.48 0.44
CA ASN A 57 2.35 -8.21 0.15
C ASN A 57 2.24 -8.68 -1.32
N LEU A 58 2.71 -7.86 -2.26
CA LEU A 58 2.80 -8.21 -3.68
C LEU A 58 3.65 -9.48 -3.88
N CYS A 59 4.81 -9.58 -3.23
CA CYS A 59 5.73 -10.70 -3.38
C CYS A 59 5.17 -12.04 -2.85
N PHE A 60 4.30 -12.02 -1.83
CA PHE A 60 3.80 -13.25 -1.21
C PHE A 60 2.40 -13.67 -1.67
N ASN A 61 1.45 -12.74 -1.78
CA ASN A 61 0.03 -13.08 -1.88
C ASN A 61 -0.70 -12.47 -3.08
N ASN A 62 -0.15 -11.41 -3.67
CA ASN A 62 -0.91 -10.54 -4.57
C ASN A 62 -0.20 -10.21 -5.88
N ASN A 63 0.70 -11.07 -6.37
CA ASN A 63 1.32 -10.90 -7.67
C ASN A 63 0.33 -11.20 -8.82
N ASN A 64 -0.61 -10.27 -9.04
CA ASN A 64 -1.59 -10.31 -10.10
C ASN A 64 -1.67 -8.94 -10.80
N PRO A 65 -2.16 -8.88 -12.05
CA PRO A 65 -2.19 -7.63 -12.82
C PRO A 65 -3.00 -6.51 -12.17
N TYR A 66 -3.99 -6.84 -11.33
CA TYR A 66 -4.84 -5.86 -10.67
C TYR A 66 -4.09 -5.11 -9.57
N PHE A 67 -3.32 -5.84 -8.77
CA PHE A 67 -2.49 -5.25 -7.73
C PHE A 67 -1.42 -4.32 -8.33
N TRP A 68 -0.82 -4.70 -9.46
CA TRP A 68 0.12 -3.84 -10.18
C TRP A 68 -0.53 -2.53 -10.67
N LYS A 69 -1.76 -2.57 -11.19
CA LYS A 69 -2.51 -1.35 -11.53
C LYS A 69 -2.78 -0.47 -10.31
N PHE A 70 -3.01 -1.08 -9.15
CA PHE A 70 -3.11 -0.34 -7.91
C PHE A 70 -1.78 0.32 -7.52
N ILE A 71 -0.65 -0.38 -7.62
CA ILE A 71 0.68 0.23 -7.38
C ILE A 71 0.95 1.39 -8.33
N GLU A 72 0.65 1.23 -9.63
CA GLU A 72 0.76 2.30 -10.62
C GLU A 72 -0.11 3.52 -10.26
N GLN A 73 -1.36 3.27 -9.84
CA GLN A 73 -2.26 4.33 -9.38
C GLN A 73 -1.73 5.00 -8.11
N ALA A 74 -1.19 4.25 -7.15
CA ALA A 74 -0.64 4.79 -5.90
C ALA A 74 0.60 5.66 -6.16
N ILE A 75 1.46 5.29 -7.10
CA ILE A 75 2.58 6.12 -7.57
C ILE A 75 2.02 7.40 -8.23
N SER A 76 1.05 7.26 -9.14
CA SER A 76 0.46 8.40 -9.87
C SER A 76 -0.25 9.40 -8.95
N SER A 77 -0.83 8.92 -7.85
CA SER A 77 -1.49 9.75 -6.83
C SER A 77 -0.53 10.30 -5.77
N GLY A 78 0.79 10.03 -5.86
CA GLY A 78 1.78 10.51 -4.89
C GLY A 78 1.77 9.80 -3.54
N LEU A 79 1.05 8.66 -3.41
CA LEU A 79 1.05 7.83 -2.19
C LEU A 79 2.38 7.09 -2.04
N LEU A 80 2.98 6.71 -3.17
CA LEU A 80 4.24 5.98 -3.24
C LEU A 80 5.27 6.74 -4.08
N SER A 81 6.54 6.59 -3.71
CA SER A 81 7.66 7.03 -4.53
C SER A 81 8.01 5.93 -5.55
N SER A 82 8.08 6.30 -6.84
CA SER A 82 8.48 5.37 -7.91
C SER A 82 9.89 4.81 -7.69
N LEU A 83 10.84 5.66 -7.26
CA LEU A 83 12.21 5.25 -6.96
C LEU A 83 12.25 4.25 -5.81
N GLN A 84 11.46 4.47 -4.77
CA GLN A 84 11.41 3.55 -3.64
C GLN A 84 10.81 2.20 -4.04
N VAL A 85 9.72 2.19 -4.82
CA VAL A 85 9.12 0.94 -5.32
C VAL A 85 10.14 0.14 -6.12
N LEU A 86 10.90 0.79 -7.01
CA LEU A 86 11.97 0.12 -7.77
C LEU A 86 13.05 -0.46 -6.85
N ALA A 87 13.49 0.29 -5.84
CA ALA A 87 14.49 -0.18 -4.88
C ALA A 87 14.01 -1.44 -4.13
N LEU A 88 12.76 -1.43 -3.65
CA LEU A 88 12.16 -2.56 -2.92
C LEU A 88 11.98 -3.80 -3.80
N LEU A 89 11.66 -3.63 -5.09
CA LEU A 89 11.53 -4.74 -6.04
C LEU A 89 12.89 -5.33 -6.47
N SER A 90 13.98 -4.60 -6.26
CA SER A 90 15.35 -5.02 -6.62
C SER A 90 16.15 -5.62 -5.46
N SER A 91 15.55 -5.66 -4.27
CA SER A 91 16.15 -6.20 -3.04
C SER A 91 15.91 -7.69 -2.86
#